data_AF-A0A662R6Z5-F1
#
_entry.id   AF-A0A662R6Z5-F1
#
_cell.length_a   1.000
_cell.length_b   1.000
_cell.length_c   1.000
_cell.angle_alpha   90.00
_cell.angle_beta   90.00
_cell.angle_gamma   90.00
#
_symmetry.space_group_name_H-M   'P 1'
#
loop_
_entity.id
_entity.type
_entity.pdbx_description
1 polymer ?
#
loop_
_entity_poly.entity_id
_entity_poly.type
_entity_poly.pdbx_seq_one_letter_code
_entity_poly.pdbx_strand_id
1 'polypeptide(L)'
;MCGIVGYLGTSEAMPVLFNLLKRLEYRGYDSAGIAIMNESVETFKTRGSVDDLRSIAPDIKGCTGIGHTRWATHGKPSSENAHPHCDCTGSIAVVHNGIIENYIEIKGKLIDSGHEFRSETDTEVLPHLIEEYYDGDLESSVQNALSVVRGSYALAAVSADDPDKIVVARKDSPLVLGLGDGGFFVASDVSAILKYTKNVIFMDDEEIGTIKKDGISITTLKGVPVEKKIEMIEWDPESAEKSGYEHFMLKEIFEQPDIIRETFSGRISADGVDLGLTLPDVKRITIIACGTSYHAGLFGRYVIERFARIPVDVEIASEFRYTDPILDCGDLVIAITQSGETADTLAAIRESESKGCEKLGIVNVPGSSITRESQCIFTRAGPEVGVAATKSFTSQLAVLLLLAVQLGRQRKVLSTADANEFVYELKQMSGNIQRVLNDAPQIKECAELFAGADQCMFMGRGANYPIALEGALKLKEISYIPAEGFPAGELKHGPLSLIYDGVPVVAIATEDTVYDKVLGNIKEVKARGATVIGIANESDTEIEKYVDYVIRIPDANQWIAPVLSSVVLQLFAYYIAYYRGCEIDKPRNLAKSVTVE
;
A
#
# COMPACT_ATOMS: atom_id res chain seq x y z
N MET A 1 -9.13 2.25 0.16
CA MET A 1 -9.27 3.66 -0.28
C MET A 1 -10.28 3.72 -1.42
N CYS A 2 -11.10 4.74 -1.54
CA CYS A 2 -11.87 4.93 -2.77
C CYS A 2 -10.97 5.27 -4.00
N GLY A 3 -11.49 5.14 -5.21
CA GLY A 3 -10.83 5.56 -6.45
C GLY A 3 -11.57 6.71 -7.11
N ILE A 4 -10.88 7.80 -7.46
CA ILE A 4 -11.43 8.87 -8.30
C ILE A 4 -10.85 8.72 -9.71
N VAL A 5 -11.70 8.92 -10.72
CA VAL A 5 -11.28 9.07 -12.11
C VAL A 5 -11.99 10.25 -12.76
N GLY A 6 -11.37 10.83 -13.78
CA GLY A 6 -11.97 11.83 -14.63
C GLY A 6 -11.33 11.85 -16.01
N TYR A 7 -12.08 12.28 -17.00
CA TYR A 7 -11.59 12.41 -18.37
C TYR A 7 -12.27 13.59 -19.06
N LEU A 8 -11.46 14.42 -19.71
CA LEU A 8 -11.90 15.46 -20.62
C LEU A 8 -11.06 15.37 -21.89
N GLY A 9 -11.67 15.07 -23.03
CA GLY A 9 -10.91 14.93 -24.27
C GLY A 9 -11.75 14.89 -25.53
N THR A 10 -11.25 14.16 -26.53
CA THR A 10 -11.88 14.08 -27.86
C THR A 10 -12.67 12.80 -28.09
N SER A 11 -12.48 11.78 -27.25
CA SER A 11 -13.18 10.50 -27.33
C SER A 11 -14.39 10.48 -26.40
N GLU A 12 -15.27 9.48 -26.56
CA GLU A 12 -16.35 9.25 -25.61
C GLU A 12 -15.78 8.89 -24.24
N ALA A 13 -16.24 9.59 -23.20
CA ALA A 13 -15.71 9.49 -21.85
C ALA A 13 -16.06 8.16 -21.18
N MET A 14 -17.24 7.61 -21.46
CA MET A 14 -17.75 6.43 -20.77
C MET A 14 -16.82 5.20 -20.90
N PRO A 15 -16.36 4.78 -22.11
CA PRO A 15 -15.37 3.71 -22.23
C PRO A 15 -14.05 3.99 -21.52
N VAL A 16 -13.59 5.25 -21.53
CA VAL A 16 -12.35 5.66 -20.85
C VAL A 16 -12.50 5.53 -19.34
N LEU A 17 -13.57 6.07 -18.77
CA LEU A 17 -13.86 6.02 -17.33
C LEU A 17 -13.99 4.59 -16.83
N PHE A 18 -14.65 3.68 -17.56
CA PHE A 18 -14.71 2.27 -17.17
C PHE A 18 -13.32 1.62 -17.10
N ASN A 19 -12.44 1.91 -18.07
CA ASN A 19 -11.07 1.39 -18.06
C ASN A 19 -10.27 1.94 -16.88
N LEU A 20 -10.40 3.24 -16.58
CA LEU A 20 -9.75 3.87 -15.44
C LEU A 20 -10.26 3.29 -14.11
N LEU A 21 -11.59 3.17 -13.94
CA LEU A 21 -12.22 2.60 -12.76
C LEU A 21 -11.80 1.16 -12.53
N LYS A 22 -11.74 0.34 -13.58
CA LYS A 22 -11.33 -1.06 -13.46
C LYS A 22 -9.92 -1.19 -12.91
N ARG A 23 -9.02 -0.25 -13.27
CA ARG A 23 -7.66 -0.18 -12.75
C ARG A 23 -7.58 0.31 -11.29
N LEU A 24 -8.62 0.96 -10.77
CA LEU A 24 -8.71 1.39 -9.36
C LEU A 24 -9.61 0.51 -8.49
N GLU A 25 -10.19 -0.55 -9.04
CA GLU A 25 -11.11 -1.45 -8.32
C GLU A 25 -10.42 -2.19 -7.14
N TYR A 26 -9.09 -2.28 -7.16
CA TYR A 26 -8.32 -2.82 -6.03
C TYR A 26 -8.31 -1.88 -4.80
N ARG A 27 -8.64 -0.60 -4.98
CA ARG A 27 -8.71 0.37 -3.89
C ARG A 27 -10.02 0.23 -3.12
N GLY A 28 -11.14 0.03 -3.83
CA GLY A 28 -12.48 -0.14 -3.28
C GLY A 28 -13.43 -0.80 -4.28
N TYR A 29 -14.34 -1.64 -3.77
CA TYR A 29 -15.22 -2.49 -4.57
C TYR A 29 -16.62 -2.68 -3.94
N ASP A 30 -17.00 -1.82 -2.99
CA ASP A 30 -18.31 -1.88 -2.34
C ASP A 30 -19.44 -1.32 -3.24
N SER A 31 -19.12 -0.30 -4.02
CA SER A 31 -19.99 0.35 -5.00
C SER A 31 -19.18 1.14 -6.02
N ALA A 32 -19.76 1.42 -7.19
CA ALA A 32 -19.15 2.23 -8.23
C ALA A 32 -20.18 3.14 -8.91
N GLY A 33 -19.71 4.24 -9.51
CA GLY A 33 -20.55 5.10 -10.33
C GLY A 33 -19.77 6.03 -11.26
N ILE A 34 -20.49 6.62 -12.20
CA ILE A 34 -19.99 7.60 -13.18
C ILE A 34 -20.99 8.74 -13.37
N ALA A 35 -20.48 9.90 -13.75
CA ALA A 35 -21.24 11.02 -14.29
C ALA A 35 -20.65 11.38 -15.66
N ILE A 36 -21.50 11.46 -16.68
CA ILE A 36 -21.13 11.90 -18.03
C ILE A 36 -21.78 13.25 -18.28
N MET A 37 -20.99 14.19 -18.79
CA MET A 37 -21.48 15.47 -19.24
C MET A 37 -21.84 15.39 -20.73
N ASN A 38 -23.12 15.63 -21.02
CA ASN A 38 -23.71 15.64 -22.36
C ASN A 38 -24.51 16.95 -22.56
N GLU A 39 -25.80 16.91 -22.92
CA GLU A 39 -26.70 18.07 -22.82
C GLU A 39 -27.02 18.42 -21.35
N SER A 40 -26.88 17.43 -20.46
CA SER A 40 -27.01 17.54 -19.00
C SER A 40 -26.01 16.60 -18.34
N VAL A 41 -25.91 16.64 -17.01
CA VAL A 41 -25.10 15.70 -16.23
C VAL A 41 -25.91 14.42 -15.98
N GLU A 42 -25.49 13.30 -16.57
CA GLU A 42 -26.16 12.01 -16.44
C GLU A 42 -25.37 11.09 -15.50
N THR A 43 -25.99 10.61 -14.41
CA THR A 43 -25.31 9.81 -13.38
C THR A 43 -25.82 8.38 -13.30
N PHE A 44 -24.89 7.43 -13.15
CA PHE A 44 -25.16 6.00 -13.02
C PHE A 44 -24.38 5.43 -11.85
N LYS A 45 -25.08 4.68 -10.99
CA LYS A 45 -24.53 4.21 -9.72
C LYS A 45 -25.06 2.83 -9.39
N THR A 46 -24.19 1.98 -8.88
CA THR A 46 -24.59 0.67 -8.36
C THR A 46 -23.79 0.30 -7.13
N ARG A 47 -24.43 -0.46 -6.23
CA ARG A 47 -23.71 -1.33 -5.31
C ARG A 47 -22.99 -2.42 -6.09
N GLY A 48 -21.78 -2.78 -5.65
CA GLY A 48 -20.96 -3.81 -6.29
C GLY A 48 -19.80 -3.25 -7.12
N SER A 49 -19.36 -4.06 -8.06
CA SER A 49 -18.15 -3.87 -8.86
C SER A 49 -18.33 -2.89 -10.02
N VAL A 50 -17.23 -2.58 -10.70
CA VAL A 50 -17.24 -1.79 -11.95
C VAL A 50 -17.96 -2.54 -13.08
N ASP A 51 -17.94 -3.88 -13.05
CA ASP A 51 -18.65 -4.70 -14.04
C ASP A 51 -20.17 -4.64 -13.84
N ASP A 52 -20.62 -4.60 -12.58
CA ASP A 52 -22.03 -4.36 -12.24
C ASP A 52 -22.47 -2.99 -12.75
N LEU A 53 -21.65 -1.95 -12.58
CA LEU A 53 -21.95 -0.60 -13.09
C LEU A 53 -22.09 -0.60 -14.61
N ARG A 54 -21.17 -1.29 -15.29
CA ARG A 54 -21.18 -1.41 -16.76
C ARG A 54 -22.43 -2.12 -17.26
N SER A 55 -22.99 -3.04 -16.49
CA SER A 55 -24.21 -3.76 -16.86
C SER A 55 -25.48 -2.89 -16.84
N ILE A 56 -25.49 -1.83 -16.02
CA ILE A 56 -26.66 -0.94 -15.85
C ILE A 56 -26.55 0.38 -16.61
N ALA A 57 -25.33 0.82 -16.94
CA ALA A 57 -25.10 2.10 -17.59
C ALA A 57 -25.50 2.02 -19.08
N PRO A 58 -26.41 2.89 -19.56
CA PRO A 58 -26.75 2.97 -20.98
C PRO A 58 -25.60 3.63 -21.76
N ASP A 59 -25.61 3.47 -23.08
CA ASP A 59 -24.62 4.09 -23.96
C ASP A 59 -24.94 5.58 -24.15
N ILE A 60 -24.23 6.44 -23.41
CA ILE A 60 -24.39 7.90 -23.43
C ILE A 60 -23.17 8.55 -24.03
N LYS A 61 -23.42 9.53 -24.90
CA LYS A 61 -22.39 10.33 -25.55
C LYS A 61 -21.99 11.50 -24.68
N GLY A 62 -20.69 11.77 -24.66
CA GLY A 62 -20.11 12.88 -23.93
C GLY A 62 -18.60 12.69 -23.86
N CYS A 63 -17.84 13.78 -23.94
CA CYS A 63 -16.37 13.73 -23.92
C CYS A 63 -15.76 14.20 -22.59
N THR A 64 -16.62 14.56 -21.63
CA THR A 64 -16.26 14.98 -20.29
C THR A 64 -17.01 14.09 -19.29
N GLY A 65 -16.33 13.63 -18.26
CA GLY A 65 -16.98 12.90 -17.18
C GLY A 65 -16.05 12.54 -16.02
N ILE A 66 -16.67 12.10 -14.93
CA ILE A 66 -16.02 11.70 -13.69
C ILE A 66 -16.57 10.35 -13.23
N GLY A 67 -15.79 9.62 -12.45
CA GLY A 67 -16.17 8.32 -11.93
C GLY A 67 -15.55 8.01 -10.58
N HIS A 68 -16.15 7.04 -9.89
CA HIS A 68 -15.72 6.64 -8.57
C HIS A 68 -15.86 5.15 -8.29
N THR A 69 -14.90 4.59 -7.55
CA THR A 69 -15.06 3.32 -6.84
C THR A 69 -14.99 3.57 -5.33
N ARG A 70 -15.88 2.95 -4.56
CA ARG A 70 -16.05 3.27 -3.13
C ARG A 70 -15.60 2.13 -2.22
N TRP A 71 -14.97 2.53 -1.12
CA TRP A 71 -14.79 1.76 0.10
C TRP A 71 -15.57 2.49 1.21
N ALA A 72 -16.63 1.88 1.73
CA ALA A 72 -17.57 2.60 2.59
C ALA A 72 -16.99 2.88 3.99
N THR A 73 -16.91 4.15 4.38
CA THR A 73 -16.57 4.62 5.74
C THR A 73 -17.82 5.10 6.50
N HIS A 74 -18.59 6.00 5.88
CA HIS A 74 -19.87 6.52 6.38
C HIS A 74 -21.03 6.02 5.51
N GLY A 75 -22.07 5.45 6.13
CA GLY A 75 -23.23 4.93 5.40
C GLY A 75 -22.95 3.59 4.71
N LYS A 76 -23.93 2.68 4.79
CA LYS A 76 -23.80 1.31 4.24
C LYS A 76 -23.53 1.30 2.72
N PRO A 77 -22.81 0.29 2.20
CA PRO A 77 -22.71 0.04 0.76
C PRO A 77 -24.10 -0.05 0.09
N SER A 78 -24.42 0.91 -0.77
CA SER A 78 -25.70 1.03 -1.46
C SER A 78 -25.55 1.91 -2.71
N SER A 79 -26.49 1.85 -3.65
CA SER A 79 -26.47 2.70 -4.85
C SER A 79 -26.72 4.18 -4.50
N GLU A 80 -27.48 4.43 -3.44
CA GLU A 80 -27.78 5.75 -2.89
C GLU A 80 -26.52 6.43 -2.34
N ASN A 81 -25.72 5.68 -1.55
CA ASN A 81 -24.46 6.17 -0.98
C ASN A 81 -23.25 6.07 -1.93
N ALA A 82 -23.43 5.49 -3.12
CA ALA A 82 -22.40 5.49 -4.13
C ALA A 82 -22.20 6.90 -4.69
N HIS A 83 -20.96 7.21 -5.09
CA HIS A 83 -20.64 8.43 -5.82
C HIS A 83 -20.83 8.19 -7.33
N PRO A 84 -21.03 9.23 -8.16
CA PRO A 84 -21.07 10.66 -7.82
C PRO A 84 -22.29 11.09 -6.98
N HIS A 85 -22.13 12.11 -6.14
CA HIS A 85 -23.26 12.83 -5.54
C HIS A 85 -23.60 14.04 -6.39
N CYS A 86 -24.88 14.43 -6.36
CA CYS A 86 -25.40 15.55 -7.12
C CYS A 86 -26.01 16.62 -6.21
N ASP A 87 -26.15 17.82 -6.75
CA ASP A 87 -26.91 18.93 -6.17
C ASP A 87 -28.43 18.67 -6.24
N CYS A 88 -29.24 19.64 -5.77
CA CYS A 88 -30.70 19.46 -5.77
C CYS A 88 -31.28 19.30 -7.18
N THR A 89 -30.68 19.96 -8.17
CA THR A 89 -31.17 19.96 -9.57
C THR A 89 -30.59 18.83 -10.42
N GLY A 90 -29.47 18.24 -10.00
CA GLY A 90 -28.71 17.28 -10.80
C GLY A 90 -27.77 17.93 -11.82
N SER A 91 -27.60 19.26 -11.79
CA SER A 91 -26.73 20.01 -12.69
C SER A 91 -25.25 19.91 -12.32
N ILE A 92 -24.92 19.62 -11.06
CA ILE A 92 -23.55 19.50 -10.57
C ILE A 92 -23.35 18.08 -10.04
N ALA A 93 -22.26 17.42 -10.45
CA ALA A 93 -21.87 16.12 -9.91
C ALA A 93 -20.45 16.15 -9.35
N VAL A 94 -20.26 15.50 -8.20
CA VAL A 94 -19.01 15.46 -7.45
C VAL A 94 -18.66 14.02 -7.06
N VAL A 95 -17.38 13.67 -7.24
CA VAL A 95 -16.76 12.47 -6.66
C VAL A 95 -15.72 12.89 -5.62
N HIS A 96 -15.59 12.12 -4.55
CA HIS A 96 -14.78 12.48 -3.38
C HIS A 96 -14.06 11.28 -2.77
N ASN A 97 -12.81 11.51 -2.35
CA ASN A 97 -12.00 10.63 -1.51
C ASN A 97 -11.56 11.45 -0.30
N GLY A 98 -11.84 10.97 0.91
CA GLY A 98 -11.52 11.69 2.14
C GLY A 98 -12.66 11.63 3.13
N ILE A 99 -12.61 12.47 4.15
CA ILE A 99 -13.65 12.63 5.17
C ILE A 99 -13.88 14.13 5.39
N ILE A 100 -15.13 14.56 5.22
CA ILE A 100 -15.55 15.93 5.55
C ILE A 100 -15.98 15.98 7.03
N GLU A 101 -15.09 16.45 7.90
CA GLU A 101 -15.28 16.38 9.35
C GLU A 101 -16.43 17.26 9.86
N ASN A 102 -16.67 18.41 9.23
CA ASN A 102 -17.73 19.33 9.62
C ASN A 102 -19.02 19.17 8.79
N TYR A 103 -19.24 18.01 8.16
CA TYR A 103 -20.40 17.76 7.30
C TYR A 103 -21.74 17.96 8.03
N ILE A 104 -21.84 17.65 9.33
CA ILE A 104 -23.07 17.83 10.12
C ILE A 104 -23.46 19.32 10.20
N GLU A 105 -22.48 20.19 10.45
CA GLU A 105 -22.70 21.64 10.53
C GLU A 105 -23.13 22.20 9.17
N ILE A 106 -22.44 21.79 8.10
CA ILE A 106 -22.72 22.21 6.72
C ILE A 106 -24.12 21.73 6.29
N LYS A 107 -24.43 20.45 6.53
CA LYS A 107 -25.73 19.84 6.20
C LYS A 107 -26.88 20.56 6.89
N GLY A 108 -26.73 20.90 8.17
CA GLY A 108 -27.76 21.66 8.90
C GLY A 108 -28.07 23.01 8.25
N LYS A 109 -27.03 23.79 7.90
CA LYS A 109 -27.19 25.08 7.22
C LYS A 109 -27.84 24.95 5.85
N LEU A 110 -27.44 23.95 5.06
CA LEU A 110 -27.99 23.72 3.72
C LEU A 110 -29.47 23.30 3.79
N ILE A 111 -29.84 22.44 4.75
CA ILE A 111 -31.25 22.09 4.97
C ILE A 111 -32.07 23.33 5.35
N ASP A 112 -31.53 24.20 6.21
CA ASP A 112 -32.20 25.47 6.57
C ASP A 112 -32.34 26.42 5.37
N SER A 113 -31.41 26.37 4.42
CA SER A 113 -31.49 27.07 3.12
C SER A 113 -32.39 26.39 2.08
N GLY A 114 -32.96 25.22 2.39
CA GLY A 114 -33.94 24.52 1.55
C GLY A 114 -33.39 23.37 0.69
N HIS A 115 -32.15 22.94 0.92
CA HIS A 115 -31.54 21.81 0.20
C HIS A 115 -32.09 20.46 0.67
N GLU A 116 -32.26 19.52 -0.26
CA GLU A 116 -32.78 18.17 0.01
C GLU A 116 -31.69 17.09 -0.14
N PHE A 117 -31.31 16.47 0.98
CA PHE A 117 -30.32 15.39 1.01
C PHE A 117 -30.97 14.01 0.83
N ARG A 118 -30.30 13.13 0.09
CA ARG A 118 -30.78 11.79 -0.29
C ARG A 118 -29.91 10.65 0.22
N SER A 119 -28.77 10.96 0.81
CA SER A 119 -27.80 9.97 1.29
C SER A 119 -27.39 10.18 2.75
N GLU A 120 -26.66 9.19 3.26
CA GLU A 120 -26.07 9.18 4.60
C GLU A 120 -24.59 9.58 4.59
N THR A 121 -24.04 9.95 3.43
CA THR A 121 -22.61 10.22 3.28
C THR A 121 -22.27 11.65 3.68
N ASP A 122 -21.04 11.83 4.16
CA ASP A 122 -20.43 13.14 4.36
C ASP A 122 -20.22 13.86 3.02
N THR A 123 -19.92 13.11 1.95
CA THR A 123 -19.67 13.64 0.60
C THR A 123 -20.83 14.47 0.02
N GLU A 124 -22.09 14.09 0.28
CA GLU A 124 -23.25 14.76 -0.36
C GLU A 124 -23.33 16.26 -0.02
N VAL A 125 -22.71 16.72 1.08
CA VAL A 125 -22.65 18.15 1.38
C VAL A 125 -21.87 18.94 0.34
N LEU A 126 -20.93 18.33 -0.38
CA LEU A 126 -20.07 19.01 -1.35
C LEU A 126 -20.83 19.55 -2.56
N PRO A 127 -21.60 18.75 -3.34
CA PRO A 127 -22.35 19.28 -4.48
C PRO A 127 -23.40 20.33 -4.05
N HIS A 128 -24.08 20.15 -2.92
CA HIS A 128 -25.02 21.15 -2.40
C HIS A 128 -24.34 22.44 -1.96
N LEU A 129 -23.15 22.36 -1.38
CA LEU A 129 -22.39 23.55 -0.99
C LEU A 129 -21.86 24.30 -2.23
N ILE A 130 -21.46 23.57 -3.27
CA ILE A 130 -21.08 24.17 -4.56
C ILE A 130 -22.30 24.84 -5.21
N GLU A 131 -23.48 24.20 -5.15
CA GLU A 131 -24.76 24.77 -5.60
C GLU A 131 -25.10 26.07 -4.85
N GLU A 132 -24.95 26.11 -3.53
CA GLU A 132 -25.20 27.31 -2.71
C GLU A 132 -24.28 28.49 -3.08
N TYR A 133 -23.04 28.21 -3.45
CA TYR A 133 -22.07 29.23 -3.88
C TYR A 133 -22.03 29.45 -5.39
N TYR A 134 -22.94 28.86 -6.16
CA TYR A 134 -22.86 28.87 -7.61
C TYR A 134 -23.09 30.27 -8.18
N ASP A 135 -22.07 30.80 -8.86
CA ASP A 135 -22.08 32.14 -9.47
C ASP A 135 -22.05 32.10 -11.02
N GLY A 136 -22.15 30.90 -11.59
CA GLY A 136 -22.02 30.65 -13.03
C GLY A 136 -20.62 30.21 -13.46
N ASP A 137 -19.64 30.15 -12.55
CA ASP A 137 -18.33 29.54 -12.79
C ASP A 137 -18.06 28.43 -11.77
N LEU A 138 -17.85 27.21 -12.28
CA LEU A 138 -17.62 26.05 -11.40
C LEU A 138 -16.33 26.19 -10.58
N GLU A 139 -15.29 26.85 -11.10
CA GLU A 139 -14.01 27.00 -10.40
C GLU A 139 -14.15 27.88 -9.14
N SER A 140 -14.68 29.09 -9.28
CA SER A 140 -14.96 29.98 -8.14
C SER A 140 -15.92 29.35 -7.14
N SER A 141 -16.94 28.63 -7.62
CA SER A 141 -17.94 27.96 -6.77
C SER A 141 -17.32 26.86 -5.92
N VAL A 142 -16.46 26.01 -6.51
CA VAL A 142 -15.70 24.99 -5.77
C VAL A 142 -14.74 25.65 -4.78
N GLN A 143 -14.04 26.70 -5.18
CA GLN A 143 -13.11 27.43 -4.31
C GLN A 143 -13.82 28.00 -3.07
N ASN A 144 -14.99 28.63 -3.26
CA ASN A 144 -15.77 29.19 -2.17
C ASN A 144 -16.32 28.09 -1.24
N ALA A 145 -16.84 27.00 -1.81
CA ALA A 145 -17.32 25.86 -1.03
C ALA A 145 -16.21 25.26 -0.15
N LEU A 146 -15.01 25.07 -0.68
CA LEU A 146 -13.89 24.49 0.05
C LEU A 146 -13.32 25.40 1.14
N SER A 147 -13.59 26.71 1.10
CA SER A 147 -13.11 27.66 2.12
C SER A 147 -13.71 27.42 3.51
N VAL A 148 -14.85 26.72 3.60
CA VAL A 148 -15.54 26.40 4.86
C VAL A 148 -15.49 24.91 5.22
N VAL A 149 -14.92 24.08 4.36
CA VAL A 149 -14.78 22.63 4.55
C VAL A 149 -13.61 22.33 5.47
N ARG A 150 -13.79 21.36 6.38
CA ARG A 150 -12.75 20.82 7.26
C ARG A 150 -12.61 19.31 7.05
N GLY A 151 -11.40 18.82 7.20
CA GLY A 151 -11.04 17.42 6.98
C GLY A 151 -10.16 17.24 5.74
N SER A 152 -10.19 16.03 5.18
CA SER A 152 -9.41 15.63 4.02
C SER A 152 -10.32 15.46 2.81
N TYR A 153 -9.81 15.84 1.63
CA TYR A 153 -10.55 15.67 0.38
C TYR A 153 -9.60 15.59 -0.82
N ALA A 154 -9.89 14.67 -1.73
CA ALA A 154 -9.59 14.81 -3.14
C ALA A 154 -10.93 14.73 -3.85
N LEU A 155 -11.22 15.66 -4.76
CA LEU A 155 -12.49 15.69 -5.46
C LEU A 155 -12.34 16.05 -6.93
N ALA A 156 -13.34 15.64 -7.71
CA ALA A 156 -13.55 16.12 -9.07
C ALA A 156 -15.03 16.49 -9.24
N ALA A 157 -15.28 17.63 -9.86
CA ALA A 157 -16.60 18.20 -10.08
C ALA A 157 -16.82 18.52 -11.56
N VAL A 158 -18.06 18.31 -12.03
CA VAL A 158 -18.56 18.72 -13.35
C VAL A 158 -19.88 19.45 -13.19
N SER A 159 -20.19 20.36 -14.12
CA SER A 159 -21.42 21.15 -14.12
C SER A 159 -22.05 21.21 -15.51
N ALA A 160 -23.38 21.18 -15.57
CA ALA A 160 -24.15 21.33 -16.79
C ALA A 160 -23.95 22.71 -17.45
N ASP A 161 -23.70 23.75 -16.65
CA ASP A 161 -23.49 25.11 -17.16
C ASP A 161 -22.05 25.34 -17.66
N ASP A 162 -21.12 24.43 -17.31
CA ASP A 162 -19.71 24.46 -17.70
C ASP A 162 -19.28 23.11 -18.35
N PRO A 163 -19.87 22.71 -19.49
CA PRO A 163 -19.76 21.35 -20.06
C PRO A 163 -18.33 20.90 -20.43
N ASP A 164 -17.47 21.86 -20.73
CA ASP A 164 -16.11 21.66 -21.21
C ASP A 164 -15.07 21.88 -20.10
N LYS A 165 -15.45 21.62 -18.84
CA LYS A 165 -14.62 21.86 -17.66
C LYS A 165 -14.73 20.72 -16.65
N ILE A 166 -13.60 20.32 -16.09
CA ILE A 166 -13.55 19.55 -14.83
C ILE A 166 -12.78 20.41 -13.83
N VAL A 167 -13.35 20.60 -12.64
CA VAL A 167 -12.66 21.25 -11.52
C VAL A 167 -12.29 20.18 -10.49
N VAL A 168 -11.03 20.16 -10.10
CA VAL A 168 -10.50 19.23 -9.11
C VAL A 168 -9.90 19.98 -7.94
N ALA A 169 -9.90 19.37 -6.76
CA ALA A 169 -9.23 19.94 -5.60
C ALA A 169 -8.63 18.85 -4.72
N ARG A 170 -7.57 19.20 -3.99
CA ARG A 170 -6.81 18.25 -3.16
C ARG A 170 -6.45 18.86 -1.80
N LYS A 171 -6.61 18.06 -0.74
CA LYS A 171 -6.09 18.24 0.61
C LYS A 171 -5.99 16.88 1.30
N ASP A 172 -4.78 16.46 1.68
CA ASP A 172 -4.48 15.22 2.41
C ASP A 172 -4.84 13.88 1.72
N SER A 173 -5.66 13.87 0.67
CA SER A 173 -5.91 12.70 -0.18
C SER A 173 -5.18 12.82 -1.52
N PRO A 174 -4.66 11.73 -2.12
CA PRO A 174 -3.89 11.81 -3.35
C PRO A 174 -4.76 12.12 -4.57
N LEU A 175 -4.26 13.00 -5.45
CA LEU A 175 -4.86 13.29 -6.74
C LEU A 175 -3.76 13.63 -7.76
N VAL A 176 -3.84 13.03 -8.94
CA VAL A 176 -2.89 13.20 -10.03
C VAL A 176 -3.61 13.51 -11.35
N LEU A 177 -3.01 14.38 -12.15
CA LEU A 177 -3.53 14.81 -13.44
C LEU A 177 -2.65 14.25 -14.55
N GLY A 178 -3.24 13.53 -15.50
CA GLY A 178 -2.55 12.96 -16.66
C GLY A 178 -2.72 13.82 -17.91
N LEU A 179 -1.64 13.98 -18.67
CA LEU A 179 -1.61 14.70 -19.93
C LEU A 179 -1.38 13.73 -21.09
N GLY A 180 -2.41 13.39 -21.86
CA GLY A 180 -2.30 12.50 -23.02
C GLY A 180 -2.69 13.18 -24.32
N ASP A 181 -2.32 12.57 -25.45
CA ASP A 181 -2.59 13.12 -26.79
C ASP A 181 -4.09 13.24 -27.11
N GLY A 182 -4.93 12.43 -26.46
CA GLY A 182 -6.39 12.37 -26.68
C GLY A 182 -7.23 13.07 -25.62
N GLY A 183 -6.61 13.71 -24.63
CA GLY A 183 -7.30 14.40 -23.54
C GLY A 183 -6.52 14.43 -22.22
N PHE A 184 -7.18 15.00 -21.23
CA PHE A 184 -6.70 15.12 -19.86
C PHE A 184 -7.40 14.11 -18.97
N PHE A 185 -6.66 13.59 -18.00
CA PHE A 185 -7.11 12.53 -17.11
C PHE A 185 -6.98 12.99 -15.67
N VAL A 186 -7.93 12.60 -14.83
CA VAL A 186 -7.85 12.74 -13.37
C VAL A 186 -7.82 11.34 -12.78
N ALA A 187 -6.94 11.09 -11.82
CA ALA A 187 -6.98 9.87 -11.05
C ALA A 187 -6.50 10.07 -9.62
N SER A 188 -6.98 9.25 -8.69
CA SER A 188 -6.40 9.17 -7.34
C SER A 188 -5.14 8.30 -7.27
N ASP A 189 -4.79 7.60 -8.38
CA ASP A 189 -3.54 6.85 -8.53
C ASP A 189 -3.07 6.88 -9.99
N VAL A 190 -1.77 7.11 -10.16
CA VAL A 190 -1.05 7.06 -11.43
C VAL A 190 -1.32 5.76 -12.20
N SER A 191 -1.43 4.62 -11.53
CA SER A 191 -1.61 3.30 -12.15
C SER A 191 -2.84 3.22 -13.06
N ALA A 192 -3.87 4.03 -12.80
CA ALA A 192 -5.07 4.09 -13.63
C ALA A 192 -4.80 4.71 -15.00
N ILE A 193 -3.96 5.74 -15.05
CA ILE A 193 -3.76 6.58 -16.25
C ILE A 193 -2.57 6.14 -17.10
N LEU A 194 -1.70 5.24 -16.61
CA LEU A 194 -0.49 4.79 -17.31
C LEU A 194 -0.73 4.25 -18.72
N LYS A 195 -1.89 3.64 -18.98
CA LYS A 195 -2.26 3.16 -20.32
C LYS A 195 -2.44 4.32 -21.33
N TYR A 196 -2.82 5.50 -20.84
CA TYR A 196 -3.15 6.67 -21.65
C TYR A 196 -2.01 7.68 -21.71
N THR A 197 -1.24 7.81 -20.62
CA THR A 197 -0.09 8.71 -20.58
C THR A 197 0.86 8.36 -19.44
N LYS A 198 2.15 8.68 -19.65
CA LYS A 198 3.19 8.66 -18.61
C LYS A 198 3.48 10.05 -18.05
N ASN A 199 2.94 11.11 -18.66
CA ASN A 199 3.16 12.49 -18.24
C ASN A 199 2.08 12.89 -17.24
N VAL A 200 2.50 13.23 -16.03
CA VAL A 200 1.60 13.52 -14.92
C VAL A 200 1.97 14.81 -14.20
N ILE A 201 0.98 15.42 -13.54
CA ILE A 201 1.12 16.52 -12.60
C ILE A 201 0.54 16.06 -11.26
N PHE A 202 1.36 16.05 -10.21
CA PHE A 202 0.92 15.79 -8.85
C PHE A 202 0.38 17.07 -8.21
N MET A 203 -0.84 17.00 -7.66
CA MET A 203 -1.42 18.14 -6.93
C MET A 203 -0.89 18.19 -5.50
N ASP A 204 -0.59 19.39 -5.01
CA ASP A 204 -0.23 19.65 -3.61
C ASP A 204 -1.50 19.96 -2.79
N ASP A 205 -1.34 20.06 -1.46
CA ASP A 205 -2.46 20.35 -0.58
C ASP A 205 -2.96 21.78 -0.77
N GLU A 206 -4.28 21.94 -0.67
CA GLU A 206 -4.99 23.20 -0.89
C GLU A 206 -4.81 23.76 -2.30
N GLU A 207 -4.56 22.90 -3.29
CA GLU A 207 -4.58 23.24 -4.72
C GLU A 207 -5.94 22.92 -5.36
N ILE A 208 -6.32 23.76 -6.33
CA ILE A 208 -7.46 23.60 -7.23
C ILE A 208 -6.92 23.53 -8.65
N GLY A 209 -7.34 22.52 -9.39
CA GLY A 209 -7.00 22.35 -10.80
C GLY A 209 -8.24 22.54 -11.67
N THR A 210 -8.11 23.35 -12.72
CA THR A 210 -9.14 23.54 -13.73
C THR A 210 -8.65 22.92 -15.04
N ILE A 211 -9.41 21.93 -15.51
CA ILE A 211 -9.10 21.16 -16.70
C ILE A 211 -10.08 21.58 -17.79
N LYS A 212 -9.55 22.04 -18.92
CA LYS A 212 -10.30 22.48 -20.10
C LYS A 212 -9.68 21.86 -21.35
N LYS A 213 -10.32 22.06 -22.50
CA LYS A 213 -9.82 21.56 -23.81
C LYS A 213 -8.45 22.12 -24.19
N ASP A 214 -8.10 23.31 -23.72
CA ASP A 214 -6.85 24.02 -24.03
C ASP A 214 -5.72 23.75 -23.03
N GLY A 215 -6.01 23.14 -21.88
CA GLY A 215 -4.98 22.79 -20.91
C GLY A 215 -5.48 22.59 -19.48
N ILE A 216 -4.50 22.54 -18.59
CA ILE A 216 -4.69 22.45 -17.15
C ILE A 216 -4.09 23.70 -16.52
N SER A 217 -4.86 24.42 -15.71
CA SER A 217 -4.38 25.50 -14.85
C SER A 217 -4.56 25.12 -13.39
N ILE A 218 -3.59 25.45 -12.53
CA ILE A 218 -3.64 25.15 -11.10
C ILE A 218 -3.50 26.44 -10.31
N THR A 219 -4.33 26.59 -9.30
CA THR A 219 -4.31 27.69 -8.33
C THR A 219 -4.28 27.12 -6.92
N THR A 220 -3.85 27.91 -5.96
CA THR A 220 -4.11 27.63 -4.53
C THR A 220 -5.57 27.90 -4.21
N LEU A 221 -6.06 27.42 -3.07
CA LEU A 221 -7.39 27.72 -2.54
C LEU A 221 -7.65 29.23 -2.37
N LYS A 222 -6.60 30.07 -2.37
CA LYS A 222 -6.69 31.53 -2.34
C LYS A 222 -6.71 32.18 -3.73
N GLY A 223 -6.75 31.39 -4.81
CA GLY A 223 -6.80 31.86 -6.20
C GLY A 223 -5.44 32.31 -6.76
N VAL A 224 -4.33 31.97 -6.09
CA VAL A 224 -2.98 32.29 -6.59
C VAL A 224 -2.54 31.22 -7.58
N PRO A 225 -2.16 31.56 -8.83
CA PRO A 225 -1.65 30.58 -9.80
C PRO A 225 -0.40 29.85 -9.32
N VAL A 226 -0.32 28.56 -9.61
CA VAL A 226 0.82 27.69 -9.27
C VAL A 226 1.38 27.05 -10.55
N GLU A 227 2.68 27.21 -10.78
CA GLU A 227 3.39 26.49 -11.83
C GLU A 227 3.76 25.08 -11.37
N LYS A 228 3.35 24.06 -12.13
CA LYS A 228 3.66 22.66 -11.83
C LYS A 228 4.59 22.06 -12.88
N LYS A 229 5.47 21.18 -12.42
CA LYS A 229 6.33 20.38 -13.30
C LYS A 229 5.54 19.18 -13.81
N ILE A 230 5.71 18.87 -15.10
CA ILE A 230 5.25 17.62 -15.66
C ILE A 230 6.32 16.57 -15.35
N GLU A 231 5.91 15.51 -14.67
CA GLU A 231 6.75 14.37 -14.33
C GLU A 231 6.45 13.19 -15.27
N MET A 232 7.48 12.49 -15.71
CA MET A 232 7.34 11.28 -16.52
C MET A 232 7.45 10.05 -15.61
N ILE A 233 6.41 9.23 -15.59
CA ILE A 233 6.39 7.99 -14.83
C ILE A 233 7.07 6.88 -15.64
N GLU A 234 8.12 6.29 -15.08
CA GLU A 234 8.93 5.28 -15.76
C GLU A 234 8.29 3.88 -15.77
N TRP A 235 7.18 3.68 -15.07
CA TRP A 235 6.51 2.38 -14.98
C TRP A 235 5.96 1.91 -16.33
N ASP A 236 6.02 0.60 -16.54
CA ASP A 236 5.41 -0.06 -17.70
C ASP A 236 3.93 -0.35 -17.41
N PRO A 237 2.98 0.12 -18.25
CA PRO A 237 1.57 -0.22 -18.12
C PRO A 237 1.27 -1.72 -18.02
N GLU A 238 2.09 -2.59 -18.65
CA GLU A 238 1.94 -4.05 -18.60
C GLU A 238 2.22 -4.63 -17.21
N SER A 239 3.03 -3.94 -16.39
CA SER A 239 3.36 -4.38 -15.03
C SER A 239 2.15 -4.40 -14.09
N ALA A 240 1.07 -3.69 -14.44
CA ALA A 240 -0.19 -3.64 -13.70
C ALA A 240 -1.23 -4.68 -14.18
N GLU A 241 -0.85 -5.61 -15.07
CA GLU A 241 -1.71 -6.69 -15.56
C GLU A 241 -1.34 -8.04 -14.93
N LYS A 242 -2.18 -9.08 -15.08
CA LYS A 242 -1.91 -10.41 -14.52
C LYS A 242 -0.87 -11.22 -15.29
N SER A 243 -0.54 -10.82 -16.52
CA SER A 243 0.54 -11.41 -17.35
C SER A 243 0.53 -12.95 -17.41
N GLY A 244 -0.66 -13.56 -17.52
CA GLY A 244 -0.83 -15.01 -17.61
C GLY A 244 -0.91 -15.77 -16.27
N TYR A 245 -0.72 -15.10 -15.14
CA TYR A 245 -0.96 -15.66 -13.82
C TYR A 245 -2.46 -15.60 -13.44
N GLU A 246 -2.90 -16.54 -12.61
CA GLU A 246 -4.30 -16.61 -12.16
C GLU A 246 -4.67 -15.43 -11.24
N HIS A 247 -3.72 -14.99 -10.42
CA HIS A 247 -3.87 -13.97 -9.39
C HIS A 247 -2.73 -12.96 -9.47
N PHE A 248 -3.02 -11.68 -9.18
CA PHE A 248 -2.00 -10.64 -9.04
C PHE A 248 -0.99 -11.02 -7.96
N MET A 249 -1.46 -11.51 -6.81
CA MET A 249 -0.56 -11.93 -5.73
C MET A 249 0.46 -12.99 -6.20
N LEU A 250 0.03 -13.97 -7.02
CA LEU A 250 0.95 -14.99 -7.54
C LEU A 250 1.98 -14.37 -8.50
N LYS A 251 1.54 -13.53 -9.44
CA LYS A 251 2.45 -12.78 -10.32
C LYS A 251 3.48 -12.02 -9.50
N GLU A 252 3.02 -11.25 -8.51
CA GLU A 252 3.86 -10.39 -7.69
C GLU A 252 4.87 -11.19 -6.85
N ILE A 253 4.50 -12.39 -6.37
CA ILE A 253 5.44 -13.32 -5.74
C ILE A 253 6.53 -13.75 -6.73
N PHE A 254 6.16 -14.08 -7.97
CA PHE A 254 7.08 -14.54 -9.01
C PHE A 254 7.94 -13.41 -9.61
N GLU A 255 7.55 -12.15 -9.47
CA GLU A 255 8.33 -10.98 -9.89
C GLU A 255 9.49 -10.64 -8.94
N GLN A 256 9.49 -11.18 -7.72
CA GLN A 256 10.46 -10.82 -6.67
C GLN A 256 11.94 -10.94 -7.09
N PRO A 257 12.41 -11.94 -7.87
CA PRO A 257 13.79 -11.97 -8.33
C PRO A 257 14.20 -10.71 -9.09
N ASP A 258 13.34 -10.22 -9.98
CA ASP A 258 13.60 -9.04 -10.79
C ASP A 258 13.47 -7.77 -9.96
N ILE A 259 12.49 -7.71 -9.06
CA ILE A 259 12.35 -6.59 -8.12
C ILE A 259 13.57 -6.44 -7.22
N ILE A 260 14.16 -7.53 -6.73
CA ILE A 260 15.41 -7.45 -5.95
C ILE A 260 16.56 -6.93 -6.80
N ARG A 261 16.65 -7.31 -8.09
CA ARG A 261 17.66 -6.74 -9.01
C ARG A 261 17.46 -5.23 -9.18
N GLU A 262 16.23 -4.78 -9.42
CA GLU A 262 15.90 -3.36 -9.56
C GLU A 262 16.14 -2.56 -8.27
N THR A 263 15.83 -3.15 -7.13
CA THR A 263 16.08 -2.58 -5.80
C THR A 263 17.57 -2.34 -5.58
N PHE A 264 18.43 -3.23 -6.06
CA PHE A 264 19.89 -3.12 -5.93
C PHE A 264 20.56 -2.31 -7.05
N SER A 265 19.90 -2.16 -8.19
CA SER A 265 20.42 -1.50 -9.37
C SER A 265 20.86 -0.06 -9.07
N GLY A 266 22.12 0.26 -9.39
CA GLY A 266 22.74 1.56 -9.12
C GLY A 266 23.03 1.85 -7.64
N ARG A 267 22.70 0.94 -6.71
CA ARG A 267 22.95 1.11 -5.25
C ARG A 267 24.09 0.26 -4.71
N ILE A 268 24.55 -0.69 -5.51
CA ILE A 268 25.66 -1.57 -5.19
C ILE A 268 26.75 -1.37 -6.24
N SER A 269 27.95 -1.02 -5.78
CA SER A 269 29.15 -0.86 -6.62
C SER A 269 30.33 -1.65 -6.06
N ALA A 270 31.50 -1.55 -6.70
CA ALA A 270 32.75 -2.09 -6.16
C ALA A 270 33.20 -1.34 -4.89
N ASP A 271 32.75 -0.09 -4.73
CA ASP A 271 33.05 0.78 -3.60
C ASP A 271 32.05 0.61 -2.44
N GLY A 272 31.12 -0.34 -2.55
CA GLY A 272 30.16 -0.71 -1.49
C GLY A 272 28.71 -0.33 -1.83
N VAL A 273 27.94 0.02 -0.81
CA VAL A 273 26.55 0.46 -0.93
C VAL A 273 26.46 1.99 -0.95
N ASP A 274 25.67 2.53 -1.86
CA ASP A 274 25.31 3.94 -1.97
C ASP A 274 23.81 4.08 -2.32
N LEU A 275 23.02 4.58 -1.38
CA LEU A 275 21.59 4.82 -1.56
C LEU A 275 21.28 6.14 -2.28
N GLY A 276 22.29 6.92 -2.66
CA GLY A 276 22.14 8.19 -3.35
C GLY A 276 21.66 9.34 -2.45
N LEU A 277 21.83 9.20 -1.14
CA LEU A 277 21.44 10.22 -0.16
C LEU A 277 22.43 10.29 1.01
N THR A 278 22.53 11.48 1.59
CA THR A 278 23.36 11.76 2.76
C THR A 278 22.56 11.44 4.02
N LEU A 279 22.94 10.39 4.74
CA LEU A 279 22.33 10.04 6.01
C LEU A 279 22.93 10.89 7.15
N PRO A 280 22.11 11.44 8.06
CA PRO A 280 22.61 12.19 9.21
C PRO A 280 23.35 11.27 10.19
N ASP A 281 24.33 11.83 10.93
CA ASP A 281 24.97 11.09 12.02
C ASP A 281 24.05 11.05 13.24
N VAL A 282 23.31 9.95 13.36
CA VAL A 282 22.25 9.79 14.35
C VAL A 282 22.65 8.89 15.51
N LYS A 283 22.09 9.18 16.67
CA LYS A 283 22.30 8.39 17.90
C LYS A 283 21.24 7.33 18.11
N ARG A 284 20.04 7.55 17.60
CA ARG A 284 18.90 6.64 17.69
C ARG A 284 18.07 6.72 16.42
N ILE A 285 17.45 5.60 16.08
CA ILE A 285 16.51 5.48 14.98
C ILE A 285 15.16 5.01 15.54
N THR A 286 14.08 5.64 15.11
CA THR A 286 12.72 5.12 15.34
C THR A 286 12.10 4.76 14.00
N ILE A 287 11.71 3.51 13.82
CA ILE A 287 11.01 3.05 12.61
C ILE A 287 9.51 3.03 12.87
N ILE A 288 8.73 3.63 11.98
CA ILE A 288 7.29 3.76 12.12
C ILE A 288 6.60 3.19 10.88
N ALA A 289 5.64 2.29 11.08
CA ALA A 289 4.89 1.67 10.00
C ALA A 289 3.61 0.98 10.49
N CYS A 290 2.82 0.44 9.56
CA CYS A 290 1.64 -0.38 9.83
C CYS A 290 1.73 -1.75 9.11
N GLY A 291 1.10 -2.78 9.67
CA GLY A 291 0.93 -4.10 9.03
C GLY A 291 2.23 -4.75 8.56
N THR A 292 2.26 -5.25 7.33
CA THR A 292 3.45 -5.87 6.72
C THR A 292 4.69 -4.95 6.74
N SER A 293 4.54 -3.63 6.57
CA SER A 293 5.68 -2.71 6.66
C SER A 293 6.21 -2.53 8.08
N TYR A 294 5.37 -2.72 9.10
CA TYR A 294 5.82 -2.80 10.49
C TYR A 294 6.66 -4.06 10.74
N HIS A 295 6.28 -5.21 10.17
CA HIS A 295 7.13 -6.41 10.22
C HIS A 295 8.49 -6.19 9.54
N ALA A 296 8.54 -5.42 8.44
CA ALA A 296 9.80 -5.05 7.81
C ALA A 296 10.64 -4.17 8.74
N GLY A 297 10.02 -3.22 9.44
CA GLY A 297 10.68 -2.41 10.47
C GLY A 297 11.26 -3.24 11.62
N LEU A 298 10.52 -4.24 12.11
CA LEU A 298 10.99 -5.16 13.14
C LEU A 298 12.22 -5.95 12.69
N PHE A 299 12.28 -6.37 11.42
CA PHE A 299 13.48 -6.94 10.82
C PHE A 299 14.62 -5.90 10.72
N GLY A 300 14.28 -4.69 10.28
CA GLY A 300 15.16 -3.53 10.18
C GLY A 300 15.93 -3.25 11.47
N ARG A 301 15.26 -3.33 12.62
CA ARG A 301 15.90 -3.22 13.95
C ARG A 301 17.09 -4.17 14.09
N TYR A 302 16.89 -5.46 13.84
CA TYR A 302 17.94 -6.47 14.02
C TYR A 302 19.15 -6.19 13.13
N VAL A 303 18.93 -5.83 11.86
CA VAL A 303 20.03 -5.62 10.91
C VAL A 303 20.74 -4.29 11.16
N ILE A 304 20.03 -3.19 11.42
CA ILE A 304 20.64 -1.90 11.69
C ILE A 304 21.44 -1.94 13.01
N GLU A 305 20.88 -2.52 14.08
CA GLU A 305 21.61 -2.67 15.34
C GLU A 305 22.86 -3.55 15.18
N ARG A 306 22.79 -4.59 14.33
CA ARG A 306 23.92 -5.46 14.05
C ARG A 306 25.05 -4.72 13.33
N PHE A 307 24.73 -4.07 12.20
CA PHE A 307 25.73 -3.53 11.28
C PHE A 307 26.17 -2.09 11.64
N ALA A 308 25.27 -1.27 12.19
CA ALA A 308 25.52 0.13 12.49
C ALA A 308 25.72 0.44 13.98
N ARG A 309 25.31 -0.48 14.87
CA ARG A 309 25.35 -0.29 16.34
C ARG A 309 24.60 0.97 16.80
N ILE A 310 23.49 1.25 16.15
CA ILE A 310 22.56 2.33 16.49
C ILE A 310 21.33 1.68 17.14
N PRO A 311 20.91 2.08 18.35
CA PRO A 311 19.64 1.64 18.94
C PRO A 311 18.46 1.94 18.01
N VAL A 312 17.58 0.95 17.81
CA VAL A 312 16.42 1.09 16.94
C VAL A 312 15.14 0.71 17.70
N ASP A 313 14.23 1.67 17.82
CA ASP A 313 12.86 1.44 18.26
C ASP A 313 11.96 1.22 17.03
N VAL A 314 10.93 0.38 17.15
CA VAL A 314 9.97 0.12 16.08
C VAL A 314 8.57 0.24 16.65
N GLU A 315 7.78 1.14 16.08
CA GLU A 315 6.49 1.54 16.62
C GLU A 315 5.38 1.36 15.57
N ILE A 316 4.21 0.96 16.05
CA ILE A 316 3.00 0.94 15.22
C ILE A 316 2.53 2.39 15.07
N ALA A 317 2.38 2.86 13.83
CA ALA A 317 2.14 4.28 13.56
C ALA A 317 0.87 4.84 14.23
N SER A 318 -0.19 4.03 14.30
CA SER A 318 -1.46 4.39 14.94
C SER A 318 -1.30 4.65 16.44
N GLU A 319 -0.42 3.90 17.12
CA GLU A 319 -0.17 4.07 18.55
C GLU A 319 0.80 5.23 18.81
N PHE A 320 1.85 5.32 18.00
CA PHE A 320 2.93 6.29 18.16
C PHE A 320 2.41 7.71 18.36
N ARG A 321 1.47 8.13 17.51
CA ARG A 321 0.94 9.50 17.51
C ARG A 321 0.10 9.89 18.73
N TYR A 322 -0.29 8.91 19.55
CA TYR A 322 -1.15 9.11 20.72
C TYR A 322 -0.42 8.92 22.05
N THR A 323 0.89 8.73 22.01
CA THR A 323 1.69 8.39 23.20
C THR A 323 2.59 9.51 23.71
N ASP A 324 2.56 10.69 23.09
CA ASP A 324 3.58 11.75 23.28
C ASP A 324 5.01 11.16 23.20
N PRO A 325 5.43 10.71 22.01
CA PRO A 325 6.61 9.89 21.85
C PRO A 325 7.87 10.64 22.28
N ILE A 326 8.72 9.96 23.04
CA ILE A 326 10.01 10.52 23.47
C ILE A 326 10.94 10.53 22.26
N LEU A 327 11.13 11.71 21.68
CA LEU A 327 12.01 11.97 20.54
C LEU A 327 12.96 13.12 20.88
N ASP A 328 14.24 12.96 20.57
CA ASP A 328 15.24 14.01 20.72
C ASP A 328 15.54 14.70 19.39
N CYS A 329 15.91 15.99 19.44
CA CYS A 329 16.36 16.73 18.27
C CYS A 329 17.58 16.03 17.64
N GLY A 330 17.50 15.73 16.34
CA GLY A 330 18.54 15.00 15.61
C GLY A 330 18.46 13.46 15.68
N ASP A 331 17.44 12.89 16.33
CA ASP A 331 17.05 11.50 16.08
C ASP A 331 16.55 11.34 14.64
N LEU A 332 16.67 10.13 14.09
CA LEU A 332 16.14 9.79 12.76
C LEU A 332 14.85 8.99 12.88
N VAL A 333 13.79 9.49 12.26
CA VAL A 333 12.53 8.78 12.10
C VAL A 333 12.43 8.21 10.69
N ILE A 334 12.26 6.90 10.59
CA ILE A 334 12.12 6.17 9.33
C ILE A 334 10.67 5.71 9.17
N ALA A 335 9.94 6.24 8.20
CA ALA A 335 8.65 5.68 7.80
C ALA A 335 8.83 4.57 6.76
N ILE A 336 8.20 3.42 6.97
CA ILE A 336 8.13 2.37 5.96
C ILE A 336 6.68 2.23 5.49
N THR A 337 6.45 2.46 4.20
CA THR A 337 5.12 2.29 3.61
C THR A 337 5.22 1.97 2.13
N GLN A 338 4.42 1.03 1.65
CA GLN A 338 4.35 0.75 0.21
C GLN A 338 3.76 1.94 -0.54
N SER A 339 2.61 2.46 -0.10
CA SER A 339 1.86 3.47 -0.84
C SER A 339 2.38 4.90 -0.66
N GLY A 340 3.03 5.20 0.47
CA GLY A 340 3.38 6.57 0.83
C GLY A 340 2.18 7.42 1.28
N GLU A 341 1.00 6.81 1.41
CA GLU A 341 -0.29 7.47 1.70
C GLU A 341 -0.98 6.91 2.96
N THR A 342 -0.33 6.01 3.70
CA THR A 342 -0.90 5.46 4.93
C THR A 342 -1.10 6.55 5.97
N ALA A 343 -2.36 6.84 6.35
CA ALA A 343 -2.72 8.01 7.15
C ALA A 343 -1.96 8.09 8.48
N ASP A 344 -1.94 7.00 9.24
CA ASP A 344 -1.22 6.94 10.52
C ASP A 344 0.29 7.17 10.37
N THR A 345 0.88 6.61 9.32
CA THR A 345 2.33 6.77 9.05
C THR A 345 2.66 8.19 8.65
N LEU A 346 1.82 8.83 7.84
CA LEU A 346 1.97 10.23 7.45
C LEU A 346 1.82 11.16 8.66
N ALA A 347 0.81 10.94 9.50
CA ALA A 347 0.59 11.70 10.73
C ALA A 347 1.79 11.58 11.70
N ALA A 348 2.31 10.37 11.88
CA ALA A 348 3.47 10.14 12.74
C ALA A 348 4.75 10.83 12.22
N ILE A 349 4.94 10.89 10.89
CA ILE A 349 6.05 11.66 10.31
C ILE A 349 5.91 13.15 10.58
N ARG A 350 4.71 13.72 10.38
CA ARG A 350 4.43 15.15 10.64
C ARG A 350 4.67 15.50 12.11
N GLU A 351 4.31 14.61 13.03
CA GLU A 351 4.60 14.78 14.45
C GLU A 351 6.10 14.79 14.75
N SER A 352 6.88 13.91 14.13
CA SER A 352 8.34 13.87 14.33
C SER A 352 9.04 15.16 13.89
N GLU A 353 8.56 15.81 12.83
CA GLU A 353 9.06 17.10 12.37
C GLU A 353 8.84 18.20 13.40
N SER A 354 7.68 18.21 14.06
CA SER A 354 7.38 19.18 15.12
C SER A 354 8.35 19.08 16.31
N LYS A 355 9.03 17.93 16.47
CA LYS A 355 10.03 17.66 17.52
C LYS A 355 11.48 17.84 17.03
N GLY A 356 11.70 18.25 15.78
CA GLY A 356 13.03 18.52 15.22
C GLY A 356 13.83 17.27 14.84
N CYS A 357 13.15 16.16 14.54
CA CYS A 357 13.78 14.94 14.06
C CYS A 357 14.09 15.00 12.56
N GLU A 358 15.11 14.26 12.15
CA GLU A 358 15.38 13.99 10.73
C GLU A 358 14.38 12.94 10.21
N LYS A 359 13.96 13.08 8.95
CA LYS A 359 12.91 12.24 8.34
C LYS A 359 13.41 11.47 7.13
N LEU A 360 13.17 10.16 7.11
CA LEU A 360 13.47 9.28 5.98
C LEU A 360 12.27 8.39 5.65
N GLY A 361 11.82 8.37 4.40
CA GLY A 361 10.82 7.43 3.89
C GLY A 361 11.45 6.24 3.16
N ILE A 362 11.00 5.03 3.43
CA ILE A 362 11.19 3.85 2.58
C ILE A 362 9.86 3.59 1.88
N VAL A 363 9.79 3.97 0.60
CA VAL A 363 8.52 4.12 -0.14
C VAL A 363 8.58 3.43 -1.50
N ASN A 364 7.46 2.93 -2.01
CA ASN A 364 7.44 2.35 -3.37
C ASN A 364 6.91 3.32 -4.43
N VAL A 365 5.96 4.19 -4.07
CA VAL A 365 5.23 5.06 -4.99
C VAL A 365 5.87 6.47 -5.04
N PRO A 366 6.46 6.88 -6.19
CA PRO A 366 6.90 8.25 -6.42
C PRO A 366 5.74 9.25 -6.39
N GLY A 367 6.00 10.48 -5.94
CA GLY A 367 4.98 11.52 -5.88
C GLY A 367 3.90 11.27 -4.83
N SER A 368 4.14 10.37 -3.86
CA SER A 368 3.27 10.17 -2.70
C SER A 368 3.49 11.25 -1.63
N SER A 369 2.56 11.37 -0.68
CA SER A 369 2.62 12.37 0.39
C SER A 369 3.93 12.31 1.19
N ILE A 370 4.39 11.11 1.58
CA ILE A 370 5.67 10.97 2.29
C ILE A 370 6.88 11.38 1.44
N THR A 371 6.84 11.21 0.11
CA THR A 371 7.94 11.66 -0.77
C THR A 371 8.10 13.16 -0.84
N ARG A 372 7.02 13.92 -0.59
CA ARG A 372 7.05 15.39 -0.52
C ARG A 372 7.55 15.88 0.83
N GLU A 373 7.34 15.11 1.89
CA GLU A 373 7.60 15.54 3.27
C GLU A 373 8.92 14.98 3.84
N SER A 374 9.63 14.10 3.13
CA SER A 374 10.87 13.49 3.63
C SER A 374 11.85 13.13 2.53
N GLN A 375 13.14 13.00 2.87
CA GLN A 375 14.08 12.29 1.99
C GLN A 375 13.63 10.83 1.87
N CYS A 376 13.74 10.23 0.69
CA CYS A 376 13.18 8.90 0.44
C CYS A 376 14.15 7.94 -0.24
N ILE A 377 14.11 6.68 0.19
CA ILE A 377 14.66 5.54 -0.53
C ILE A 377 13.51 4.80 -1.20
N PHE A 378 13.53 4.76 -2.53
CA PHE A 378 12.51 4.03 -3.27
C PHE A 378 12.76 2.52 -3.23
N THR A 379 11.77 1.69 -2.93
CA THR A 379 11.95 0.23 -3.01
C THR A 379 12.08 -0.24 -4.46
N ARG A 380 11.46 0.46 -5.42
CA ARG A 380 11.44 0.10 -6.85
C ARG A 380 10.80 -1.27 -7.12
N ALA A 381 9.75 -1.61 -6.37
CA ALA A 381 8.98 -2.84 -6.56
C ALA A 381 7.96 -2.77 -7.72
N GLY A 382 7.81 -1.58 -8.33
CA GLY A 382 6.77 -1.33 -9.33
C GLY A 382 5.36 -1.39 -8.73
N PRO A 383 4.30 -1.32 -9.55
CA PRO A 383 2.92 -1.40 -9.08
C PRO A 383 2.64 -2.73 -8.38
N GLU A 384 2.01 -2.70 -7.20
CA GLU A 384 1.56 -3.89 -6.48
C GLU A 384 0.04 -3.76 -6.28
N VAL A 385 -0.71 -4.63 -6.95
CA VAL A 385 -2.16 -4.62 -7.09
C VAL A 385 -2.83 -5.53 -6.06
N GLY A 386 -2.25 -6.71 -5.80
CA GLY A 386 -2.78 -7.65 -4.80
C GLY A 386 -2.83 -7.00 -3.42
N VAL A 387 -3.95 -7.12 -2.71
CA VAL A 387 -4.12 -6.46 -1.39
C VAL A 387 -3.01 -6.89 -0.41
N ALA A 388 -2.74 -8.19 -0.31
CA ALA A 388 -1.66 -8.72 0.50
C ALA A 388 -0.29 -8.33 -0.10
N ALA A 389 0.51 -7.57 0.65
CA ALA A 389 1.87 -7.19 0.27
C ALA A 389 2.78 -8.42 0.08
N THR A 390 3.59 -8.43 -0.99
CA THR A 390 4.54 -9.51 -1.31
C THR A 390 5.90 -8.94 -1.73
N LYS A 391 6.04 -8.49 -2.97
CA LYS A 391 7.27 -7.87 -3.50
C LYS A 391 7.62 -6.55 -2.83
N SER A 392 6.63 -5.81 -2.34
CA SER A 392 6.88 -4.62 -1.52
C SER A 392 7.57 -4.97 -0.20
N PHE A 393 7.19 -6.08 0.44
CA PHE A 393 7.82 -6.52 1.69
C PHE A 393 9.28 -6.92 1.48
N THR A 394 9.56 -7.81 0.51
CA THR A 394 10.94 -8.27 0.28
C THR A 394 11.86 -7.17 -0.24
N SER A 395 11.35 -6.24 -1.05
CA SER A 395 12.12 -5.03 -1.42
C SER A 395 12.36 -4.08 -0.24
N GLN A 396 11.42 -3.95 0.71
CA GLN A 396 11.65 -3.23 1.97
C GLN A 396 12.76 -3.89 2.80
N LEU A 397 12.76 -5.22 2.95
CA LEU A 397 13.84 -5.94 3.64
C LEU A 397 15.19 -5.70 2.93
N ALA A 398 15.22 -5.75 1.60
CA ALA A 398 16.41 -5.51 0.80
C ALA A 398 16.95 -4.07 0.96
N VAL A 399 16.08 -3.06 0.98
CA VAL A 399 16.46 -1.67 1.27
C VAL A 399 17.02 -1.54 2.68
N LEU A 400 16.40 -2.17 3.68
CA LEU A 400 16.89 -2.13 5.07
C LEU A 400 18.27 -2.77 5.22
N LEU A 401 18.55 -3.84 4.47
CA LEU A 401 19.89 -4.45 4.40
C LEU A 401 20.92 -3.48 3.82
N LEU A 402 20.59 -2.81 2.71
CA LEU A 402 21.47 -1.79 2.11
C LEU A 402 21.70 -0.62 3.08
N LEU A 403 20.63 -0.13 3.72
CA LEU A 403 20.69 0.95 4.69
C LEU A 403 21.59 0.59 5.89
N ALA A 404 21.46 -0.62 6.42
CA ALA A 404 22.29 -1.11 7.52
C ALA A 404 23.79 -1.14 7.14
N VAL A 405 24.12 -1.57 5.91
CA VAL A 405 25.50 -1.56 5.39
C VAL A 405 26.02 -0.13 5.24
N GLN A 406 25.23 0.78 4.66
CA GLN A 406 25.65 2.18 4.48
C GLN A 406 25.91 2.87 5.82
N LEU A 407 24.98 2.73 6.79
CA LEU A 407 25.13 3.28 8.14
C LEU A 407 26.35 2.68 8.87
N GLY A 408 26.56 1.36 8.78
CA GLY A 408 27.69 0.68 9.39
C GLY A 408 29.04 1.16 8.86
N ARG A 409 29.14 1.40 7.55
CA ARG A 409 30.33 1.97 6.91
C ARG A 409 30.55 3.43 7.30
N GLN A 410 29.50 4.25 7.27
CA GLN A 410 29.57 5.66 7.66
C GLN A 410 30.09 5.82 9.09
N ARG A 411 29.67 4.94 10.00
CA ARG A 411 30.11 4.93 11.40
C ARG A 411 31.43 4.18 11.64
N LYS A 412 32.04 3.62 10.59
CA LYS A 412 33.29 2.81 10.65
C LYS A 412 33.18 1.61 11.60
N VAL A 413 31.97 1.09 11.79
CA VAL A 413 31.72 -0.13 12.58
C VAL A 413 31.81 -1.36 11.69
N LEU A 414 31.38 -1.23 10.44
CA LEU A 414 31.53 -2.26 9.42
C LEU A 414 32.78 -1.98 8.59
N SER A 415 33.71 -2.94 8.56
CA SER A 415 34.93 -2.80 7.76
C SER A 415 34.58 -2.87 6.26
N THR A 416 35.44 -2.29 5.41
CA THR A 416 35.26 -2.37 3.96
C THR A 416 35.25 -3.83 3.46
N ALA A 417 36.04 -4.72 4.09
CA ALA A 417 36.09 -6.12 3.72
C ALA A 417 34.77 -6.84 4.03
N ASP A 418 34.27 -6.69 5.26
CA ASP A 418 33.01 -7.31 5.69
C ASP A 418 31.81 -6.74 4.89
N ALA A 419 31.83 -5.44 4.60
CA ALA A 419 30.81 -4.82 3.75
C ALA A 419 30.82 -5.40 2.33
N ASN A 420 32.00 -5.59 1.74
CA ASN A 420 32.14 -6.13 0.39
C ASN A 420 31.74 -7.61 0.30
N GLU A 421 32.07 -8.40 1.32
CA GLU A 421 31.64 -9.80 1.45
C GLU A 421 30.12 -9.88 1.54
N PHE A 422 29.49 -9.10 2.43
CA PHE A 422 28.04 -9.11 2.56
C PHE A 422 27.34 -8.60 1.29
N VAL A 423 27.91 -7.58 0.63
CA VAL A 423 27.42 -7.09 -0.67
C VAL A 423 27.50 -8.18 -1.76
N TYR A 424 28.54 -9.02 -1.75
CA TYR A 424 28.63 -10.15 -2.67
C TYR A 424 27.50 -11.17 -2.44
N GLU A 425 27.18 -11.46 -1.18
CA GLU A 425 26.05 -12.32 -0.81
C GLU A 425 24.69 -11.69 -1.21
N LEU A 426 24.50 -10.38 -1.00
CA LEU A 426 23.29 -9.67 -1.44
C LEU A 426 23.06 -9.82 -2.94
N LYS A 427 24.10 -9.76 -3.77
CA LYS A 427 23.97 -9.96 -5.23
C LYS A 427 23.43 -11.34 -5.61
N GLN A 428 23.59 -12.36 -4.76
CA GLN A 428 23.05 -13.70 -5.00
C GLN A 428 21.57 -13.84 -4.60
N MET A 429 21.02 -12.88 -3.85
CA MET A 429 19.66 -12.94 -3.31
C MET A 429 18.60 -13.15 -4.40
N SER A 430 18.70 -12.45 -5.53
CA SER A 430 17.77 -12.63 -6.67
C SER A 430 17.78 -14.07 -7.20
N GLY A 431 18.97 -14.65 -7.41
CA GLY A 431 19.11 -16.04 -7.84
C GLY A 431 18.59 -17.03 -6.79
N ASN A 432 18.81 -16.77 -5.52
CA ASN A 432 18.29 -17.60 -4.43
C ASN A 432 16.76 -17.53 -4.32
N ILE A 433 16.14 -16.38 -4.53
CA ILE A 433 14.67 -16.27 -4.62
C ILE A 433 14.16 -17.08 -5.81
N GLN A 434 14.80 -16.99 -6.98
CA GLN A 434 14.42 -17.80 -8.14
C GLN A 434 14.47 -19.30 -7.84
N ARG A 435 15.47 -19.77 -7.07
CA ARG A 435 15.55 -21.16 -6.64
C ARG A 435 14.37 -21.56 -5.74
N VAL A 436 13.98 -20.71 -4.78
CA VAL A 436 12.76 -20.93 -3.97
C VAL A 436 11.50 -21.00 -4.85
N LEU A 437 11.37 -20.12 -5.84
CA LEU A 437 10.23 -20.13 -6.75
C LEU A 437 10.17 -21.38 -7.64
N ASN A 438 11.33 -21.95 -8.00
CA ASN A 438 11.38 -23.21 -8.74
C ASN A 438 10.82 -24.38 -7.90
N ASP A 439 10.88 -24.28 -6.57
CA ASP A 439 10.31 -25.25 -5.62
C ASP A 439 8.84 -24.96 -5.24
N ALA A 440 8.19 -24.03 -5.94
CA ALA A 440 6.76 -23.74 -5.76
C ALA A 440 5.84 -24.99 -5.86
N PRO A 441 6.10 -26.00 -6.73
CA PRO A 441 5.32 -27.23 -6.74
C PRO A 441 5.37 -28.00 -5.40
N GLN A 442 6.54 -28.15 -4.78
CA GLN A 442 6.66 -28.82 -3.48
C GLN A 442 5.96 -28.01 -2.37
N ILE A 443 6.06 -26.68 -2.41
CA ILE A 443 5.36 -25.80 -1.46
C ILE A 443 3.84 -25.94 -1.62
N LYS A 444 3.35 -26.05 -2.87
CA LYS A 444 1.94 -26.29 -3.18
C LYS A 444 1.44 -27.62 -2.62
N GLU A 445 2.18 -28.71 -2.83
CA GLU A 445 1.85 -30.03 -2.28
C GLU A 445 1.78 -30.00 -0.74
N CYS A 446 2.74 -29.33 -0.09
CA CYS A 446 2.72 -29.14 1.35
C CYS A 446 1.51 -28.32 1.81
N ALA A 447 1.22 -27.20 1.15
CA ALA A 447 0.08 -26.32 1.47
C ALA A 447 -1.27 -27.04 1.37
N GLU A 448 -1.45 -27.96 0.42
CA GLU A 448 -2.68 -28.75 0.25
C GLU A 448 -3.04 -29.53 1.51
N LEU A 449 -2.04 -30.12 2.18
CA LEU A 449 -2.22 -30.90 3.41
C LEU A 449 -2.80 -30.07 4.57
N PHE A 450 -2.57 -28.76 4.55
CA PHE A 450 -2.95 -27.84 5.62
C PHE A 450 -4.11 -26.91 5.23
N ALA A 451 -4.67 -27.05 4.03
CA ALA A 451 -5.79 -26.21 3.58
C ALA A 451 -7.04 -26.35 4.46
N GLY A 452 -7.22 -27.53 5.08
CA GLY A 452 -8.32 -27.83 6.01
C GLY A 452 -8.07 -27.42 7.47
N ALA A 453 -6.95 -26.78 7.80
CA ALA A 453 -6.64 -26.41 9.18
C ALA A 453 -7.59 -25.33 9.74
N ASP A 454 -7.97 -25.49 11.00
CA ASP A 454 -8.81 -24.53 11.74
C ASP A 454 -8.00 -23.38 12.36
N GLN A 455 -6.70 -23.59 12.55
CA GLN A 455 -5.75 -22.62 13.06
C GLN A 455 -4.34 -22.99 12.61
N CYS A 456 -3.42 -22.03 12.61
CA CYS A 456 -2.02 -22.26 12.29
C CYS A 456 -1.11 -21.35 13.12
N MET A 457 -0.05 -21.88 13.71
CA MET A 457 0.93 -21.08 14.46
C MET A 457 2.22 -20.95 13.65
N PHE A 458 2.86 -19.79 13.76
CA PHE A 458 4.18 -19.53 13.17
C PHE A 458 5.17 -19.24 14.28
N MET A 459 6.39 -19.71 14.15
CA MET A 459 7.45 -19.43 15.12
C MET A 459 8.78 -19.15 14.45
N GLY A 460 9.49 -18.18 15.00
CA GLY A 460 10.83 -17.79 14.59
C GLY A 460 11.59 -17.13 15.74
N ARG A 461 12.89 -16.93 15.58
CA ARG A 461 13.73 -16.27 16.59
C ARG A 461 14.69 -15.29 15.94
N GLY A 462 15.03 -14.21 16.65
CA GLY A 462 15.90 -13.17 16.10
C GLY A 462 15.27 -12.53 14.86
N ALA A 463 16.03 -12.41 13.78
CA ALA A 463 15.56 -11.86 12.51
C ALA A 463 14.43 -12.68 11.86
N ASN A 464 14.23 -13.94 12.26
CA ASN A 464 13.13 -14.78 11.78
C ASN A 464 11.82 -14.57 12.55
N TYR A 465 11.82 -13.93 13.73
CA TYR A 465 10.57 -13.64 14.45
C TYR A 465 9.65 -12.68 13.65
N PRO A 466 10.14 -11.55 13.11
CA PRO A 466 9.34 -10.71 12.21
C PRO A 466 8.79 -11.45 11.00
N ILE A 467 9.52 -12.45 10.48
CA ILE A 467 9.09 -13.26 9.35
C ILE A 467 7.97 -14.23 9.75
N ALA A 468 8.00 -14.76 10.98
CA ALA A 468 6.90 -15.57 11.51
C ALA A 468 5.62 -14.74 11.67
N LEU A 469 5.73 -13.49 12.13
CA LEU A 469 4.60 -12.56 12.16
C LEU A 469 4.04 -12.30 10.76
N GLU A 470 4.92 -12.09 9.78
CA GLU A 470 4.51 -11.85 8.39
C GLU A 470 3.82 -13.07 7.77
N GLY A 471 4.38 -14.27 7.94
CA GLY A 471 3.75 -15.51 7.46
C GLY A 471 2.35 -15.73 8.05
N ALA A 472 2.19 -15.47 9.35
CA ALA A 472 0.90 -15.50 10.02
C ALA A 472 -0.08 -14.45 9.47
N LEU A 473 0.40 -13.22 9.23
CA LEU A 473 -0.42 -12.15 8.65
C LEU A 473 -0.88 -12.51 7.24
N LYS A 474 0.01 -12.97 6.36
CA LYS A 474 -0.35 -13.41 5.01
C LYS A 474 -1.41 -14.49 5.06
N LEU A 475 -1.19 -15.56 5.84
CA LEU A 475 -2.15 -16.64 5.93
C LEU A 475 -3.53 -16.14 6.41
N LYS A 476 -3.56 -15.29 7.43
CA LYS A 476 -4.79 -14.71 7.98
C LYS A 476 -5.53 -13.85 6.96
N GLU A 477 -4.82 -13.00 6.22
CA GLU A 477 -5.40 -12.05 5.26
C GLU A 477 -6.15 -12.76 4.12
N ILE A 478 -5.55 -13.79 3.53
CA ILE A 478 -6.07 -14.37 2.27
C ILE A 478 -6.75 -15.73 2.43
N SER A 479 -6.48 -16.48 3.51
CA SER A 479 -7.11 -17.79 3.73
C SER A 479 -8.18 -17.79 4.82
N TYR A 480 -8.21 -16.70 5.62
CA TYR A 480 -9.05 -16.53 6.81
C TYR A 480 -8.83 -17.56 7.91
N ILE A 481 -7.74 -18.34 7.85
CA ILE A 481 -7.33 -19.20 8.96
C ILE A 481 -6.81 -18.31 10.10
N PRO A 482 -7.32 -18.48 11.33
CA PRO A 482 -6.71 -17.90 12.52
C PRO A 482 -5.23 -18.28 12.59
N ALA A 483 -4.37 -17.27 12.44
CA ALA A 483 -2.93 -17.46 12.45
C ALA A 483 -2.21 -16.43 13.32
N GLU A 484 -1.19 -16.87 14.05
CA GLU A 484 -0.41 -16.03 14.95
C GLU A 484 1.08 -16.41 14.91
N GLY A 485 1.94 -15.40 14.88
CA GLY A 485 3.39 -15.55 14.87
C GLY A 485 3.97 -15.28 16.26
N PHE A 486 4.84 -16.16 16.74
CA PHE A 486 5.43 -16.08 18.06
C PHE A 486 6.96 -16.03 18.01
N PRO A 487 7.60 -15.32 18.95
CA PRO A 487 8.99 -15.60 19.28
C PRO A 487 9.05 -17.04 19.78
N ALA A 488 9.88 -17.88 19.17
CA ALA A 488 9.93 -19.32 19.47
C ALA A 488 10.10 -19.64 20.98
N GLY A 489 10.87 -18.81 21.70
CA GLY A 489 11.11 -18.97 23.13
C GLY A 489 9.91 -18.67 24.03
N GLU A 490 8.92 -17.93 23.53
CA GLU A 490 7.75 -17.48 24.31
C GLU A 490 6.59 -18.47 24.29
N LEU A 491 6.61 -19.48 23.40
CA LEU A 491 5.51 -20.44 23.30
C LEU A 491 5.17 -21.08 24.66
N LYS A 492 6.18 -21.49 25.43
CA LYS A 492 6.01 -22.10 26.76
C LYS A 492 5.42 -21.19 27.85
N HIS A 493 5.33 -19.89 27.59
CA HIS A 493 4.83 -18.90 28.54
C HIS A 493 3.32 -18.65 28.42
N GLY A 494 2.59 -19.55 27.73
CA GLY A 494 1.13 -19.50 27.60
C GLY A 494 0.60 -20.06 26.28
N PRO A 495 1.11 -19.59 25.12
CA PRO A 495 0.60 -19.96 23.79
C PRO A 495 0.59 -21.46 23.51
N LEU A 496 1.48 -22.23 24.15
CA LEU A 496 1.53 -23.68 24.03
C LEU A 496 0.25 -24.41 24.45
N SER A 497 -0.62 -23.74 25.22
CA SER A 497 -1.96 -24.25 25.56
C SER A 497 -2.90 -24.36 24.35
N LEU A 498 -2.59 -23.69 23.24
CA LEU A 498 -3.35 -23.77 21.98
C LEU A 498 -3.00 -25.01 21.15
N ILE A 499 -1.92 -25.72 21.50
CA ILE A 499 -1.44 -26.90 20.77
C ILE A 499 -2.17 -28.14 21.27
N TYR A 500 -2.79 -28.84 20.33
CA TYR A 500 -3.31 -30.19 20.46
C TYR A 500 -2.93 -31.01 19.22
N ASP A 501 -3.26 -32.31 19.23
CA ASP A 501 -2.94 -33.23 18.14
C ASP A 501 -3.40 -32.70 16.77
N GLY A 502 -2.43 -32.48 15.87
CA GLY A 502 -2.67 -32.07 14.50
C GLY A 502 -2.65 -30.56 14.25
N VAL A 503 -2.46 -29.71 15.27
CA VAL A 503 -2.31 -28.25 15.06
C VAL A 503 -1.04 -27.98 14.24
N PRO A 504 -1.13 -27.33 13.07
CA PRO A 504 0.03 -27.02 12.27
C PRO A 504 0.85 -25.89 12.89
N VAL A 505 2.16 -26.11 12.97
CA VAL A 505 3.15 -25.11 13.43
C VAL A 505 4.22 -24.96 12.35
N VAL A 506 4.31 -23.79 11.74
CA VAL A 506 5.38 -23.44 10.80
C VAL A 506 6.56 -22.87 11.57
N ALA A 507 7.69 -23.57 11.56
CA ALA A 507 8.90 -23.21 12.27
C ALA A 507 9.99 -22.74 11.30
N ILE A 508 10.39 -21.47 11.40
CA ILE A 508 11.50 -20.90 10.63
C ILE A 508 12.81 -21.21 11.38
N ALA A 509 13.53 -22.21 10.89
CA ALA A 509 14.71 -22.78 11.52
C ALA A 509 15.89 -22.75 10.54
N THR A 510 16.19 -21.55 10.04
CA THR A 510 17.38 -21.33 9.21
C THR A 510 18.64 -21.30 10.06
N GLU A 511 19.78 -21.61 9.47
CA GLU A 511 21.08 -21.59 10.15
C GLU A 511 21.40 -20.16 10.64
N ASP A 512 21.50 -20.01 11.96
CA ASP A 512 21.88 -18.78 12.63
C ASP A 512 22.48 -19.07 14.02
N THR A 513 22.82 -18.02 14.76
CA THR A 513 23.39 -18.15 16.11
C THR A 513 22.46 -18.75 17.17
N VAL A 514 21.17 -18.94 16.87
CA VAL A 514 20.15 -19.45 17.79
C VAL A 514 19.45 -20.73 17.30
N TYR A 515 19.92 -21.34 16.21
CA TYR A 515 19.38 -22.55 15.60
C TYR A 515 19.10 -23.68 16.61
N ASP A 516 20.08 -24.03 17.45
CA ASP A 516 19.92 -25.07 18.48
C ASP A 516 18.76 -24.79 19.44
N LYS A 517 18.48 -23.51 19.71
CA LYS A 517 17.36 -23.11 20.56
C LYS A 517 16.03 -23.29 19.84
N VAL A 518 15.97 -22.96 18.55
CA VAL A 518 14.78 -23.18 17.72
C VAL A 518 14.48 -24.68 17.63
N LEU A 519 15.49 -25.54 17.43
CA LEU A 519 15.31 -27.00 17.49
C LEU A 519 14.77 -27.45 18.85
N GLY A 520 15.22 -26.86 19.95
CA GLY A 520 14.67 -27.09 21.28
C GLY A 520 13.16 -26.77 21.34
N ASN A 521 12.75 -25.63 20.81
CA ASN A 521 11.35 -25.22 20.77
C ASN A 521 10.50 -26.08 19.82
N ILE A 522 11.06 -26.55 18.70
CA ILE A 522 10.40 -27.54 17.81
C ILE A 522 10.09 -28.83 18.57
N LYS A 523 11.05 -29.36 19.32
CA LYS A 523 10.83 -30.56 20.14
C LYS A 523 9.73 -30.35 21.19
N GLU A 524 9.65 -29.15 21.76
CA GLU A 524 8.62 -28.80 22.73
C GLU A 524 7.21 -28.83 22.12
N VAL A 525 7.01 -28.24 20.94
CA VAL A 525 5.69 -28.24 20.28
C VAL A 525 5.31 -29.64 19.78
N LYS A 526 6.28 -30.40 19.23
CA LYS A 526 6.09 -31.79 18.79
C LYS A 526 5.66 -32.71 19.93
N ALA A 527 6.25 -32.55 21.11
CA ALA A 527 5.90 -33.33 22.29
C ALA A 527 4.44 -33.12 22.76
N ARG A 528 3.72 -32.15 22.18
CA ARG A 528 2.35 -31.79 22.53
C ARG A 528 1.35 -32.02 21.39
N GLY A 529 1.78 -32.72 20.33
CA GLY A 529 0.90 -33.14 19.24
C GLY A 529 0.90 -32.22 18.02
N ALA A 530 1.71 -31.16 18.00
CA ALA A 530 1.81 -30.30 16.83
C ALA A 530 2.32 -31.07 15.59
N THR A 531 1.75 -30.75 14.43
CA THR A 531 2.32 -31.11 13.13
C THR A 531 3.24 -29.98 12.69
N VAL A 532 4.55 -30.19 12.66
CA VAL A 532 5.53 -29.13 12.41
C VAL A 532 5.98 -29.14 10.95
N ILE A 533 5.89 -27.97 10.31
CA ILE A 533 6.50 -27.67 9.01
C ILE A 533 7.76 -26.83 9.27
N GLY A 534 8.93 -27.41 9.03
CA GLY A 534 10.21 -26.70 9.15
C GLY A 534 10.58 -25.98 7.86
N ILE A 535 10.94 -24.69 7.95
CA ILE A 535 11.64 -23.98 6.88
C ILE A 535 13.13 -23.95 7.26
N ALA A 536 13.97 -24.58 6.44
CA ALA A 536 15.39 -24.76 6.76
C ALA A 536 16.28 -24.67 5.52
N ASN A 537 17.55 -24.39 5.76
CA ASN A 537 18.61 -24.43 4.76
C ASN A 537 18.68 -25.79 4.06
N GLU A 538 19.09 -25.81 2.79
CA GLU A 538 19.25 -27.03 2.01
C GLU A 538 20.33 -27.97 2.56
N SER A 539 21.37 -27.40 3.18
CA SER A 539 22.44 -28.17 3.84
C SER A 539 22.03 -28.80 5.18
N ASP A 540 20.93 -28.35 5.80
CA ASP A 540 20.51 -28.81 7.13
C ASP A 540 19.72 -30.12 7.08
N THR A 541 20.41 -31.25 7.06
CA THR A 541 19.75 -32.58 7.13
C THR A 541 19.31 -32.97 8.54
N GLU A 542 19.72 -32.25 9.58
CA GLU A 542 19.45 -32.61 10.99
C GLU A 542 17.99 -32.32 11.37
N ILE A 543 17.40 -31.26 10.81
CA ILE A 543 16.01 -30.85 11.10
C ILE A 543 14.97 -31.92 10.77
N GLU A 544 15.23 -32.79 9.79
CA GLU A 544 14.31 -33.85 9.34
C GLU A 544 13.95 -34.82 10.46
N LYS A 545 14.80 -34.94 11.49
CA LYS A 545 14.54 -35.78 12.66
C LYS A 545 13.49 -35.19 13.61
N TYR A 546 13.17 -33.91 13.47
CA TYR A 546 12.39 -33.15 14.45
C TYR A 546 11.10 -32.55 13.89
N VAL A 547 10.88 -32.54 12.58
CA VAL A 547 9.68 -31.97 11.94
C VAL A 547 8.96 -33.02 11.09
N ASP A 548 7.70 -32.76 10.75
CA ASP A 548 6.89 -33.68 9.91
C ASP A 548 7.09 -33.40 8.42
N TYR A 549 7.28 -32.12 8.07
CA TYR A 549 7.52 -31.66 6.72
C TYR A 549 8.66 -30.65 6.72
N VAL A 550 9.48 -30.65 5.68
CA VAL A 550 10.56 -29.66 5.51
C VAL A 550 10.38 -28.96 4.16
N ILE A 551 10.39 -27.64 4.19
CA ILE A 551 10.54 -26.80 3.00
C ILE A 551 11.96 -26.23 3.01
N ARG A 552 12.70 -26.48 1.92
CA ARG A 552 14.10 -26.09 1.81
C ARG A 552 14.23 -24.70 1.20
N ILE A 553 15.18 -23.93 1.71
CA ILE A 553 15.67 -22.71 1.08
C ILE A 553 17.16 -22.85 0.73
N PRO A 554 17.66 -22.15 -0.30
CA PRO A 554 19.09 -22.07 -0.58
C PRO A 554 19.92 -21.66 0.64
N ASP A 555 21.15 -22.18 0.71
CA ASP A 555 22.10 -21.71 1.71
C ASP A 555 22.38 -20.22 1.50
N ALA A 556 22.15 -19.44 2.56
CA ALA A 556 22.31 -18.01 2.56
C ALA A 556 22.72 -17.53 3.95
N ASN A 557 23.35 -16.37 3.98
CA ASN A 557 23.68 -15.66 5.21
C ASN A 557 22.42 -15.48 6.10
N GLN A 558 22.59 -15.54 7.42
CA GLN A 558 21.50 -15.41 8.41
C GLN A 558 20.65 -14.13 8.26
N TRP A 559 21.16 -13.07 7.60
CA TRP A 559 20.41 -11.84 7.34
C TRP A 559 19.67 -11.85 5.98
N ILE A 560 20.01 -12.78 5.08
CA ILE A 560 19.39 -12.97 3.77
C ILE A 560 18.34 -14.11 3.83
N ALA A 561 18.59 -15.16 4.61
CA ALA A 561 17.67 -16.29 4.79
C ALA A 561 16.23 -15.88 5.22
N PRO A 562 16.02 -14.83 6.06
CA PRO A 562 14.70 -14.28 6.35
C PRO A 562 13.92 -13.82 5.11
N VAL A 563 14.61 -13.24 4.11
CA VAL A 563 13.99 -12.83 2.84
C VAL A 563 13.52 -14.04 2.05
N LEU A 564 14.35 -15.09 1.96
CA LEU A 564 14.00 -16.34 1.26
C LEU A 564 12.83 -17.06 1.94
N SER A 565 12.85 -17.13 3.28
CA SER A 565 11.77 -17.71 4.08
C SER A 565 10.44 -16.96 3.87
N SER A 566 10.50 -15.65 3.68
CA SER A 566 9.31 -14.84 3.39
C SER A 566 8.64 -15.27 2.08
N VAL A 567 9.41 -15.56 1.04
CA VAL A 567 8.89 -16.02 -0.26
C VAL A 567 8.23 -17.39 -0.13
N VAL A 568 8.84 -18.30 0.65
CA VAL A 568 8.22 -19.59 0.99
C VAL A 568 6.86 -19.40 1.66
N LEU A 569 6.79 -18.53 2.67
CA LEU A 569 5.58 -18.29 3.45
C LEU A 569 4.48 -17.63 2.61
N GLN A 570 4.85 -16.74 1.68
CA GLN A 570 3.91 -16.14 0.73
C GLN A 570 3.30 -17.20 -0.20
N LEU A 571 4.12 -18.09 -0.78
CA LEU A 571 3.63 -19.21 -1.59
C LEU A 571 2.75 -20.17 -0.78
N PHE A 572 3.17 -20.49 0.44
CA PHE A 572 2.41 -21.37 1.34
C PHE A 572 1.03 -20.79 1.67
N ALA A 573 0.96 -19.50 2.05
CA ALA A 573 -0.30 -18.81 2.30
C ALA A 573 -1.17 -18.74 1.04
N TYR A 574 -0.57 -18.42 -0.11
CA TYR A 574 -1.25 -18.36 -1.41
C TYR A 574 -1.92 -19.69 -1.75
N TYR A 575 -1.18 -20.80 -1.69
CA TYR A 575 -1.71 -22.11 -2.05
C TYR A 575 -2.76 -22.61 -1.06
N ILE A 576 -2.63 -22.32 0.25
CA ILE A 576 -3.71 -22.61 1.21
C ILE A 576 -4.99 -21.86 0.84
N ALA A 577 -4.90 -20.56 0.56
CA ALA A 577 -6.07 -19.76 0.15
C ALA A 577 -6.68 -20.25 -1.16
N TYR A 578 -5.83 -20.66 -2.12
CA TYR A 578 -6.24 -21.26 -3.38
C TYR A 578 -7.07 -22.54 -3.16
N TYR A 579 -6.57 -23.49 -2.36
CA TYR A 579 -7.28 -24.73 -2.07
C TYR A 579 -8.57 -24.52 -1.25
N ARG A 580 -8.65 -23.42 -0.49
CA ARG A 580 -9.88 -23.01 0.22
C ARG A 580 -10.87 -22.24 -0.66
N GLY A 581 -10.52 -21.96 -1.92
CA GLY A 581 -11.37 -21.17 -2.83
C GLY A 581 -11.63 -19.75 -2.34
N CYS A 582 -10.67 -19.14 -1.65
CA CYS A 582 -10.79 -17.77 -1.16
C CYS A 582 -10.48 -16.73 -2.24
N GLU A 583 -11.07 -15.53 -2.13
CA GLU A 583 -10.69 -14.37 -2.94
C GLU A 583 -9.31 -13.86 -2.51
N ILE A 584 -8.28 -14.20 -3.29
CA ILE A 584 -6.86 -13.93 -2.96
C ILE A 584 -6.45 -12.48 -3.26
N ASP A 585 -6.83 -11.94 -4.42
CA ASP A 585 -6.44 -10.58 -4.83
C ASP A 585 -7.24 -9.50 -4.09
N LYS A 586 -8.46 -9.83 -3.66
CA LYS A 586 -9.42 -8.93 -3.00
C LYS A 586 -10.05 -9.61 -1.76
N PRO A 587 -9.26 -9.91 -0.72
CA PRO A 587 -9.77 -10.52 0.49
C PRO A 587 -10.82 -9.63 1.16
N ARG A 588 -11.86 -10.26 1.71
CA ARG A 588 -13.00 -9.56 2.32
C ARG A 588 -12.54 -8.60 3.44
N ASN A 589 -13.23 -7.47 3.56
CA ASN A 589 -13.02 -6.44 4.60
C ASN A 589 -11.65 -5.74 4.56
N LEU A 590 -10.83 -5.97 3.52
CA LEU A 590 -9.54 -5.33 3.36
C LEU A 590 -9.47 -4.48 2.08
N ALA A 591 -8.61 -3.48 2.13
CA ALA A 591 -8.23 -2.64 0.99
C ALA A 591 -6.71 -2.53 0.92
N LYS A 592 -6.15 -2.30 -0.28
CA LYS A 592 -4.69 -2.26 -0.49
C LYS A 592 -3.96 -1.19 0.34
N SER A 593 -4.59 -0.03 0.53
CA SER A 593 -4.05 1.08 1.32
C SER A 593 -5.14 1.66 2.20
N VAL A 594 -4.80 1.84 3.48
CA VAL A 594 -5.63 2.49 4.52
C VAL A 594 -5.18 3.94 4.62
N THR A 595 -6.03 4.86 4.18
CA THR A 595 -5.69 6.29 4.00
C THR A 595 -6.68 7.23 4.66
N VAL A 596 -7.47 6.65 5.55
CA VAL A 596 -8.38 7.31 6.46
C VAL A 596 -8.18 6.61 7.80
N GLU A 597 -8.36 7.34 8.88
CA GLU A 597 -8.34 6.79 10.24
C GLU A 597 -9.66 6.09 10.58
#